data_AF-A0A955G6T7-F1
#
_entry.id   AF-A0A955G6T7-F1
#
_cell.length_a   1.000
_cell.length_b   1.000
_cell.length_c   1.000
_cell.angle_alpha   90.00
_cell.angle_beta   90.00
_cell.angle_gamma   90.00
#
_symmetry.space_group_name_H-M   'P 1'
#
loop_
_entity.id
_entity.type
_entity.pdbx_description
1 polymer ?
#
loop_
_entity_poly.entity_id
_entity_poly.type
_entity_poly.pdbx_seq_one_letter_code
_entity_poly.pdbx_strand_id
1 'polypeptide(L)'
;MNPKKVDFVSCKGGIDIASTVAKVPPGSALDLVNFEPELEGGYRRINGYERVDGQSAPSDASYYTVGVADSSGISVNDTLTGGTSGATSKVIIKDDDNNILGVTALSGNYTNGEAANGTTITSVDVQSGQTDTDTDDLWQLTAEDYYRALLGAVSGSGDLLGAVSYGNTRYAFRWDGSSAVKMYKSSASGWTEVA
;
A
#
# COMPACT_ATOMS: atom_id res chain seq x y z
N MET A 1 7.26 -55.72 8.09
CA MET A 1 7.16 -54.31 8.51
C MET A 1 5.69 -53.95 8.49
N ASN A 2 5.08 -53.59 9.62
CA ASN A 2 3.67 -53.20 9.59
C ASN A 2 3.51 -51.90 8.78
N PRO A 3 2.50 -51.80 7.89
CA PRO A 3 2.29 -50.60 7.11
C PRO A 3 2.01 -49.43 8.06
N LYS A 4 2.69 -48.31 7.82
CA LYS A 4 2.48 -47.06 8.58
C LYS A 4 1.03 -46.62 8.35
N LYS A 5 0.21 -46.57 9.40
CA LYS A 5 -1.14 -45.99 9.33
C LYS A 5 -1.00 -44.48 9.22
N VAL A 6 -1.64 -43.91 8.21
CA VAL A 6 -1.69 -42.46 7.98
C VAL A 6 -3.16 -42.07 8.08
N ASP A 7 -3.44 -41.02 8.84
CA ASP A 7 -4.77 -40.42 8.94
C ASP A 7 -4.67 -38.97 8.44
N PHE A 8 -5.69 -38.51 7.72
CA PHE A 8 -5.73 -37.17 7.13
C PHE A 8 -6.67 -36.29 7.93
N VAL A 9 -6.12 -35.24 8.54
CA VAL A 9 -6.89 -34.23 9.24
C VAL A 9 -7.03 -33.02 8.32
N SER A 10 -8.26 -32.80 7.82
CA SER A 10 -8.58 -31.59 7.06
C SER A 10 -8.75 -30.40 7.99
N CYS A 11 -8.11 -29.28 7.65
CA CYS A 11 -8.42 -27.99 8.25
C CYS A 11 -9.79 -27.53 7.76
N LYS A 12 -10.79 -27.51 8.63
CA LYS A 12 -12.19 -27.23 8.23
C LYS A 12 -12.60 -25.76 8.39
N GLY A 13 -11.74 -24.94 8.99
CA GLY A 13 -12.03 -23.54 9.28
C GLY A 13 -12.82 -23.38 10.58
N GLY A 14 -12.46 -22.37 11.35
CA GLY A 14 -13.04 -22.08 12.67
C GLY A 14 -12.01 -22.12 13.79
N ILE A 15 -12.19 -21.24 14.78
CA ILE A 15 -11.39 -21.21 15.99
C ILE A 15 -12.24 -21.76 17.15
N ASP A 16 -11.74 -22.80 17.83
CA ASP A 16 -12.44 -23.44 18.95
C ASP A 16 -11.70 -23.13 20.27
N ILE A 17 -12.18 -22.10 20.95
CA ILE A 17 -11.72 -21.70 22.29
C ILE A 17 -12.62 -22.20 23.41
N ALA A 18 -13.73 -22.89 23.08
CA ALA A 18 -14.75 -23.28 24.06
C ALA A 18 -14.60 -24.75 24.48
N SER A 19 -14.13 -25.61 23.58
CA SER A 19 -13.91 -27.03 23.88
C SER A 19 -12.69 -27.24 24.76
N THR A 20 -12.78 -28.23 25.66
CA THR A 20 -11.59 -28.70 26.38
C THR A 20 -10.65 -29.44 25.42
N VAL A 21 -9.33 -29.39 25.67
CA VAL A 21 -8.28 -29.90 24.76
C VAL A 21 -8.54 -31.33 24.26
N ALA A 22 -9.14 -32.20 25.08
CA ALA A 22 -9.46 -33.58 24.71
C ALA A 22 -10.68 -33.75 23.79
N LYS A 23 -11.50 -32.70 23.61
CA LYS A 23 -12.75 -32.70 22.85
C LYS A 23 -12.70 -31.82 21.60
N VAL A 24 -11.60 -31.12 21.36
CA VAL A 24 -11.42 -30.28 20.17
C VAL A 24 -11.51 -31.16 18.92
N PRO A 25 -12.43 -30.89 17.99
CA PRO A 25 -12.51 -31.64 16.75
C PRO A 25 -11.19 -31.57 15.96
N PRO A 26 -10.72 -32.68 15.36
CA PRO A 26 -9.54 -32.65 14.50
C PRO A 26 -9.71 -31.64 13.36
N GLY A 27 -8.74 -30.74 13.21
CA GLY A 27 -8.74 -29.71 12.16
C GLY A 27 -9.23 -28.32 12.59
N SER A 28 -9.68 -28.16 13.83
CA SER A 28 -9.98 -26.86 14.45
C SER A 28 -8.70 -26.15 14.89
N ALA A 29 -8.66 -24.83 14.72
CA ALA A 29 -7.59 -24.00 15.24
C ALA A 29 -7.86 -23.66 16.71
N LEU A 30 -6.82 -23.72 17.53
CA LEU A 30 -6.85 -23.20 18.91
C LEU A 30 -6.39 -21.74 18.97
N ASP A 31 -5.59 -21.34 17.98
CA ASP A 31 -5.09 -19.99 17.79
C ASP A 31 -4.87 -19.75 16.29
N LEU A 32 -5.04 -18.51 15.86
CA LEU A 32 -4.86 -18.07 14.47
C LEU A 32 -4.00 -16.81 14.47
N VAL A 33 -2.80 -16.92 13.92
CA VAL A 33 -1.87 -15.80 13.77
C VAL A 33 -1.72 -15.49 12.28
N ASN A 34 -2.18 -14.31 11.86
CA ASN A 34 -2.24 -13.89 10.44
C ASN A 34 -3.08 -14.80 9.53
N PHE A 35 -3.98 -15.58 10.10
CA PHE A 35 -4.95 -16.41 9.41
C PHE A 35 -6.36 -16.11 9.91
N GLU A 36 -7.35 -16.33 9.05
CA GLU A 36 -8.76 -16.25 9.38
C GLU A 36 -9.51 -17.45 8.78
N PRO A 37 -10.62 -17.89 9.41
CA PRO A 37 -11.48 -18.90 8.80
C PRO A 37 -11.98 -18.43 7.43
N GLU A 38 -11.84 -19.28 6.42
CA GLU A 38 -12.36 -18.99 5.09
C GLU A 38 -13.85 -19.35 5.01
N LEU A 39 -14.62 -18.56 4.26
CA LEU A 39 -16.07 -18.74 4.15
C LEU A 39 -16.45 -20.07 3.48
N GLU A 40 -15.61 -20.55 2.57
CA GLU A 40 -15.77 -21.82 1.86
C GLU A 40 -15.16 -23.02 2.61
N GLY A 41 -14.66 -22.77 3.83
CA GLY A 41 -14.01 -23.76 4.68
C GLY A 41 -12.48 -23.68 4.64
N GLY A 42 -11.87 -24.13 5.73
CA GLY A 42 -10.42 -24.01 5.93
C GLY A 42 -10.00 -22.66 6.49
N TYR A 43 -8.72 -22.33 6.32
CA TYR A 43 -8.14 -21.08 6.79
C TYR A 43 -7.44 -20.40 5.63
N ARG A 44 -7.64 -19.09 5.50
CA ARG A 44 -6.88 -18.25 4.58
C ARG A 44 -6.00 -17.30 5.36
N ARG A 45 -4.93 -16.83 4.73
CA ARG A 45 -4.14 -15.73 5.30
C ARG A 45 -4.98 -14.46 5.25
N ILE A 46 -4.80 -13.60 6.25
CA ILE A 46 -5.32 -12.24 6.18
C ILE A 46 -4.58 -11.53 5.05
N ASN A 47 -5.30 -10.78 4.21
CA ASN A 47 -4.74 -10.10 3.04
C ASN A 47 -3.83 -8.89 3.39
N GLY A 48 -3.52 -8.71 4.67
CA GLY A 48 -2.81 -7.54 5.19
C GLY A 48 -3.75 -6.44 5.65
N TYR A 49 -3.14 -5.38 6.19
CA TYR A 49 -3.82 -4.15 6.59
C TYR A 49 -3.11 -3.00 5.92
N GLU A 50 -3.89 -2.03 5.46
CA GLU A 50 -3.36 -0.82 4.85
C GLU A 50 -3.90 0.41 5.59
N ARG A 51 -3.08 1.47 5.63
CA ARG A 51 -3.48 2.76 6.21
C ARG A 51 -4.57 3.38 5.33
N VAL A 52 -5.47 4.14 5.95
CA VAL A 52 -6.55 4.81 5.23
C VAL A 52 -6.88 6.16 5.88
N ASP A 53 -7.04 7.18 5.03
CA ASP A 53 -7.57 8.49 5.41
C ASP A 53 -8.56 9.06 4.37
N GLY A 54 -8.87 8.29 3.32
CA GLY A 54 -9.77 8.65 2.23
C GLY A 54 -9.06 9.01 0.92
N GLN A 55 -7.74 9.14 0.94
CA GLN A 55 -6.92 9.16 -0.28
C GLN A 55 -6.85 7.75 -0.91
N SER A 56 -6.30 7.66 -2.13
CA SER A 56 -6.12 6.40 -2.85
C SER A 56 -5.34 5.38 -2.01
N ALA A 57 -5.71 4.11 -2.15
CA ALA A 57 -5.02 3.03 -1.45
C ALA A 57 -3.56 2.95 -1.94
N PRO A 58 -2.56 2.90 -1.03
CA PRO A 58 -1.18 2.73 -1.46
C PRO A 58 -0.96 1.45 -2.28
N SER A 59 -1.72 0.38 -2.04
CA SER A 59 -1.70 -0.84 -2.86
C SER A 59 -2.21 -0.67 -4.30
N ASP A 60 -2.91 0.44 -4.61
CA ASP A 60 -3.28 0.81 -5.99
C ASP A 60 -2.17 1.64 -6.69
N ALA A 61 -1.03 1.85 -6.02
CA ALA A 61 0.08 2.61 -6.58
C ALA A 61 0.57 1.99 -7.89
N SER A 62 1.01 2.85 -8.81
CA SER A 62 1.71 2.43 -10.01
C SER A 62 3.03 3.16 -10.10
N TYR A 63 4.07 2.45 -10.53
CA TYR A 63 5.34 3.05 -10.89
C TYR A 63 5.51 3.04 -12.41
N TYR A 64 6.32 3.98 -12.89
CA TYR A 64 6.72 4.12 -14.29
C TYR A 64 8.24 4.23 -14.35
N THR A 65 8.84 3.69 -15.39
CA THR A 65 10.25 3.93 -15.71
C THR A 65 10.36 5.10 -16.69
N VAL A 66 11.29 6.02 -16.47
CA VAL A 66 11.62 7.10 -17.39
C VAL A 66 13.13 7.10 -17.62
N GLY A 67 13.56 7.04 -18.88
CA GLY A 67 14.97 7.10 -19.26
C GLY A 67 15.43 8.55 -19.38
N VAL A 68 16.60 8.86 -18.83
CA VAL A 68 17.24 10.18 -18.94
C VAL A 68 18.64 10.09 -19.52
N ALA A 69 19.16 11.19 -20.05
CA ALA A 69 20.52 11.24 -20.61
C ALA A 69 21.60 11.17 -19.52
N ASP A 70 21.31 11.74 -18.34
CA ASP A 70 22.16 11.73 -17.15
C ASP A 70 21.25 11.84 -15.91
N SER A 71 21.31 10.84 -15.03
CA SER A 71 20.54 10.79 -13.79
C SER A 71 21.29 11.38 -12.59
N SER A 72 22.57 11.70 -12.69
CA SER A 72 23.42 12.13 -11.56
C SER A 72 22.94 13.42 -10.88
N GLY A 73 22.33 14.32 -11.65
CA GLY A 73 21.75 15.57 -11.16
C GLY A 73 20.34 15.44 -10.55
N ILE A 74 19.73 14.25 -10.61
CA ILE A 74 18.38 13.99 -10.10
C ILE A 74 18.45 13.23 -8.79
N SER A 75 17.69 13.67 -7.79
CA SER A 75 17.59 13.02 -6.48
C SER A 75 16.25 12.30 -6.32
N VAL A 76 16.24 11.26 -5.47
CA VAL A 76 14.98 10.68 -4.99
C VAL A 76 14.20 11.75 -4.22
N ASN A 77 12.87 11.75 -4.40
CA ASN A 77 11.88 12.75 -3.98
C ASN A 77 11.77 14.01 -4.85
N ASP A 78 12.62 14.19 -5.85
CA ASP A 78 12.48 15.29 -6.79
C ASP A 78 11.17 15.18 -7.57
N THR A 79 10.61 16.35 -7.92
CA THR A 79 9.55 16.42 -8.92
C THR A 79 10.20 16.54 -10.29
N LEU A 80 10.12 15.49 -11.10
CA LEU A 80 10.57 15.52 -12.48
C LEU A 80 9.54 16.26 -13.33
N THR A 81 9.96 17.33 -14.01
CA THR A 81 9.07 18.19 -14.81
C THR A 81 9.53 18.25 -16.26
N GLY A 82 8.70 17.80 -17.19
CA GLY A 82 8.94 17.89 -18.63
C GLY A 82 8.79 19.32 -19.11
N GLY A 83 9.83 19.87 -19.74
CA GLY A 83 9.87 21.27 -20.16
C GLY A 83 8.94 21.59 -21.34
N THR A 84 8.61 20.60 -22.19
CA THR A 84 7.71 20.78 -23.34
C THR A 84 6.33 20.21 -23.05
N SER A 85 6.26 18.98 -22.52
CA SER A 85 5.00 18.30 -22.21
C SER A 85 4.27 18.92 -21.01
N GLY A 86 5.00 19.54 -20.08
CA GLY A 86 4.48 19.92 -18.78
C GLY A 86 4.17 18.73 -17.87
N ALA A 87 4.58 17.51 -18.25
CA ALA A 87 4.34 16.31 -17.47
C ALA A 87 5.11 16.38 -16.14
N THR A 88 4.48 15.91 -15.07
CA THR A 88 5.11 15.87 -13.73
C THR A 88 5.03 14.48 -13.14
N SER A 89 6.07 14.09 -12.42
CA SER A 89 6.10 12.85 -11.64
C SER A 89 7.02 12.99 -10.43
N LYS A 90 6.92 12.07 -9.48
CA LYS A 90 7.81 11.98 -8.32
C LYS A 90 8.82 10.87 -8.49
N VAL A 91 10.10 11.22 -8.41
CA VAL A 91 11.20 10.25 -8.44
C VAL A 91 11.21 9.50 -7.11
N ILE A 92 11.02 8.19 -7.17
CA ILE A 92 10.94 7.32 -5.98
C ILE A 92 12.19 6.44 -5.84
N ILE A 93 12.81 6.08 -6.97
CA ILE A 93 14.03 5.26 -7.02
C ILE A 93 14.78 5.55 -8.32
N LYS A 94 16.05 5.14 -8.39
CA LYS A 94 16.92 5.35 -9.55
C LYS A 94 17.78 4.12 -9.81
N ASP A 95 18.01 3.85 -11.08
CA ASP A 95 19.11 3.03 -11.59
C ASP A 95 20.10 3.98 -12.29
N ASP A 96 21.14 4.36 -11.55
CA ASP A 96 22.16 5.30 -12.02
C ASP A 96 23.13 4.69 -13.05
N ASP A 97 23.26 3.35 -13.08
CA ASP A 97 24.13 2.68 -14.05
C ASP A 97 23.51 2.73 -15.46
N ASN A 98 22.17 2.66 -15.54
CA ASN A 98 21.43 2.69 -16.81
C ASN A 98 20.73 4.03 -17.10
N ASN A 99 20.86 5.03 -16.21
CA ASN A 99 20.14 6.32 -16.27
C ASN A 99 18.61 6.16 -16.37
N ILE A 100 18.04 5.23 -15.60
CA ILE A 100 16.59 5.00 -15.53
C ILE A 100 16.07 5.50 -14.18
N LEU A 101 15.00 6.28 -14.22
CA LEU A 101 14.29 6.75 -13.03
C LEU A 101 13.03 5.92 -12.82
N GLY A 102 12.81 5.46 -11.60
CA GLY A 102 11.51 4.97 -11.15
C GLY A 102 10.71 6.16 -10.63
N VAL A 103 9.56 6.40 -11.23
CA VAL A 103 8.69 7.53 -10.90
C VAL A 103 7.27 7.09 -10.59
N THR A 104 6.55 7.85 -9.77
CA THR A 104 5.11 7.67 -9.51
C THR A 104 4.38 9.02 -9.52
N ALA A 105 3.09 9.05 -9.20
CA ALA A 105 2.27 10.26 -9.23
C ALA A 105 2.37 11.02 -10.57
N LEU A 106 2.43 10.25 -11.68
CA LEU A 106 2.55 10.77 -13.03
C LEU A 106 1.29 11.55 -13.41
N SER A 107 1.47 12.77 -13.91
CA SER A 107 0.43 13.62 -14.46
C SER A 107 0.86 14.09 -15.85
N GLY A 108 0.09 13.72 -16.87
CA GLY A 108 0.50 13.86 -18.28
C GLY A 108 1.47 12.76 -18.71
N ASN A 109 2.07 12.92 -19.89
CA ASN A 109 3.06 11.98 -20.44
C ASN A 109 4.29 12.76 -20.93
N TYR A 110 5.48 12.19 -20.75
CA TYR A 110 6.71 12.82 -21.22
C TYR A 110 6.83 12.70 -22.74
N THR A 111 7.57 13.65 -23.33
CA THR A 111 7.94 13.65 -24.74
C THR A 111 9.42 13.32 -24.89
N ASN A 112 9.75 12.39 -25.79
CA ASN A 112 11.14 12.02 -26.03
C ASN A 112 11.96 13.22 -26.52
N GLY A 113 13.18 13.37 -26.00
CA GLY A 113 14.10 14.45 -26.33
C GLY A 113 13.80 15.78 -25.62
N GLU A 114 12.81 15.84 -24.73
CA GLU A 114 12.53 17.07 -23.97
C GLU A 114 13.49 17.25 -22.79
N ALA A 115 13.77 18.51 -22.44
CA ALA A 115 14.51 18.81 -21.21
C ALA A 115 13.63 18.58 -19.98
N ALA A 116 14.17 17.96 -18.94
CA ALA A 116 13.53 17.80 -17.64
C ALA A 116 14.56 17.93 -16.52
N ASN A 117 14.35 18.84 -15.56
CA ASN A 117 15.24 19.04 -14.40
C ASN A 117 16.76 19.12 -14.72
N GLY A 118 17.13 19.71 -15.86
CA GLY A 118 18.54 19.85 -16.27
C GLY A 118 19.12 18.64 -17.00
N THR A 119 18.34 17.58 -17.22
CA THR A 119 18.67 16.44 -18.10
C THR A 119 17.72 16.40 -19.31
N THR A 120 17.84 15.38 -20.16
CA THR A 120 16.97 15.15 -21.32
C THR A 120 16.29 13.80 -21.20
N ILE A 121 14.99 13.73 -21.48
CA ILE A 121 14.25 12.46 -21.57
C ILE A 121 14.72 11.68 -22.80
N THR A 122 15.15 10.45 -22.62
CA THR A 122 15.62 9.55 -23.70
C THR A 122 14.65 8.39 -23.95
N SER A 123 13.86 8.03 -22.94
CA SER A 123 12.77 7.06 -23.03
C SER A 123 11.59 7.59 -22.21
N VAL A 124 10.42 7.66 -22.84
CA VAL A 124 9.18 8.15 -22.20
C VAL A 124 8.71 7.19 -21.10
N ASP A 125 7.73 7.63 -20.31
CA ASP A 125 7.12 6.84 -19.24
C ASP A 125 6.58 5.50 -19.73
N VAL A 126 7.00 4.41 -19.08
CA VAL A 126 6.48 3.06 -19.27
C VAL A 126 6.07 2.50 -17.93
N GLN A 127 4.80 2.12 -17.79
CA GLN A 127 4.29 1.48 -16.58
C GLN A 127 4.96 0.11 -16.41
N SER A 128 5.47 -0.18 -15.21
CA SER A 128 6.12 -1.45 -14.89
C SER A 128 7.21 -1.85 -15.89
N GLY A 129 8.08 -0.90 -16.25
CA GLY A 129 9.06 -1.06 -17.32
C GLY A 129 10.30 -1.89 -16.99
N GLN A 130 10.43 -2.41 -15.76
CA GLN A 130 11.54 -3.28 -15.38
C GLN A 130 11.40 -4.69 -15.99
N THR A 131 12.53 -5.34 -16.24
CA THR A 131 12.56 -6.69 -16.86
C THR A 131 12.87 -7.81 -15.87
N ASP A 132 13.45 -7.45 -14.73
CA ASP A 132 13.78 -8.35 -13.63
C ASP A 132 12.69 -8.27 -12.56
N THR A 133 12.20 -9.43 -12.10
CA THR A 133 11.07 -9.51 -11.16
C THR A 133 11.42 -8.93 -9.79
N ASP A 134 12.64 -9.18 -9.29
CA ASP A 134 13.05 -8.67 -7.98
C ASP A 134 13.12 -7.13 -8.00
N THR A 135 13.60 -6.56 -9.11
CA THR A 135 13.66 -5.11 -9.32
C THR A 135 12.27 -4.50 -9.53
N ASP A 136 11.40 -5.16 -10.31
CA ASP A 136 10.01 -4.75 -10.52
C ASP A 136 9.24 -4.68 -9.19
N ASP A 137 9.33 -5.73 -8.37
CA ASP A 137 8.71 -5.80 -7.04
C ASP A 137 9.24 -4.71 -6.11
N LEU A 138 10.54 -4.44 -6.13
CA LEU A 138 11.16 -3.37 -5.32
C LEU A 138 10.66 -1.97 -5.73
N TRP A 139 10.53 -1.72 -7.02
CA TRP A 139 10.09 -0.41 -7.54
C TRP A 139 8.60 -0.19 -7.28
N GLN A 140 7.80 -1.24 -7.42
CA GLN A 140 6.39 -1.24 -7.03
C GLN A 140 6.25 -0.96 -5.53
N LEU A 141 6.98 -1.67 -4.67
CA LEU A 141 6.97 -1.43 -3.21
C LEU A 141 7.35 0.01 -2.87
N THR A 142 8.33 0.59 -3.57
CA THR A 142 8.75 1.98 -3.33
C THR A 142 7.65 2.99 -3.74
N ALA A 143 6.86 2.68 -4.77
CA ALA A 143 5.69 3.50 -5.12
C ALA A 143 4.61 3.41 -4.04
N GLU A 144 4.32 2.21 -3.54
CA GLU A 144 3.38 2.02 -2.42
C GLU A 144 3.84 2.76 -1.16
N ASP A 145 5.15 2.71 -0.84
CA ASP A 145 5.76 3.44 0.28
C ASP A 145 5.55 4.96 0.15
N TYR A 146 5.69 5.51 -1.06
CA TYR A 146 5.43 6.93 -1.34
C TYR A 146 3.99 7.31 -0.98
N TYR A 147 2.98 6.59 -1.47
CA TYR A 147 1.58 6.88 -1.15
C TYR A 147 1.25 6.64 0.32
N ARG A 148 1.85 5.61 0.93
CA ARG A 148 1.68 5.32 2.36
C ARG A 148 2.19 6.46 3.24
N ALA A 149 3.25 7.15 2.82
CA ALA A 149 3.80 8.31 3.52
C ALA A 149 2.90 9.56 3.40
N LEU A 150 2.03 9.64 2.38
CA LEU A 150 1.06 10.73 2.22
C LEU A 150 -0.15 10.60 3.15
N LEU A 151 -0.40 9.39 3.67
CA LEU A 151 -1.55 9.13 4.52
C LEU A 151 -1.34 9.67 5.94
N GLY A 152 -2.30 10.46 6.40
CA GLY A 152 -2.28 11.07 7.72
C GLY A 152 -3.01 10.25 8.78
N ALA A 153 -2.59 10.39 10.04
CA ALA A 153 -3.46 10.06 11.17
C ALA A 153 -4.64 11.04 11.24
N VAL A 154 -5.70 10.65 11.94
CA VAL A 154 -6.78 11.59 12.30
C VAL A 154 -6.15 12.82 12.96
N SER A 155 -6.53 14.02 12.53
CA SER A 155 -5.92 15.29 12.94
C SER A 155 -6.44 15.77 14.31
N GLY A 156 -5.64 16.53 15.06
CA GLY A 156 -5.95 16.98 16.42
C GLY A 156 -5.17 16.28 17.54
N SER A 157 -5.57 16.54 18.79
CA SER A 157 -4.95 16.01 20.01
C SER A 157 -5.97 15.22 20.83
N GLY A 158 -5.47 14.35 21.72
CA GLY A 158 -6.30 13.49 22.57
C GLY A 158 -6.58 12.12 21.95
N ASP A 159 -7.28 11.29 22.72
CA ASP A 159 -7.44 9.86 22.42
C ASP A 159 -8.40 9.61 21.27
N LEU A 160 -8.04 8.66 20.40
CA LEU A 160 -8.98 8.08 19.44
C LEU A 160 -9.89 7.10 20.18
N LEU A 161 -11.20 7.33 20.11
CA LEU A 161 -12.21 6.55 20.82
C LEU A 161 -12.76 5.39 19.98
N GLY A 162 -12.59 5.47 18.65
CA GLY A 162 -12.99 4.42 17.74
C GLY A 162 -13.17 4.92 16.31
N ALA A 163 -13.29 3.99 15.39
CA ALA A 163 -13.60 4.26 13.99
C ALA A 163 -14.69 3.32 13.49
N VAL A 164 -15.54 3.83 12.59
CA VAL A 164 -16.62 3.09 11.96
C VAL A 164 -16.63 3.37 10.46
N SER A 165 -17.19 2.43 9.70
CA SER A 165 -17.40 2.59 8.26
C SER A 165 -18.89 2.78 7.99
N TYR A 166 -19.24 3.75 7.17
CA TYR A 166 -20.60 3.90 6.63
C TYR A 166 -20.50 4.11 5.11
N GLY A 167 -20.91 3.10 4.36
CA GLY A 167 -20.61 3.00 2.93
C GLY A 167 -19.10 3.03 2.66
N ASN A 168 -18.67 3.87 1.71
CA ASN A 168 -17.27 4.08 1.37
C ASN A 168 -16.55 5.06 2.29
N THR A 169 -17.27 5.75 3.19
CA THR A 169 -16.67 6.74 4.10
C THR A 169 -16.29 6.08 5.42
N ARG A 170 -15.10 6.40 5.91
CA ARG A 170 -14.64 6.07 7.25
C ARG A 170 -14.87 7.27 8.16
N TYR A 171 -15.35 7.00 9.36
CA TYR A 171 -15.53 8.00 10.41
C TYR A 171 -14.69 7.62 11.61
N ALA A 172 -14.08 8.61 12.25
CA ALA A 172 -13.31 8.43 13.47
C ALA A 172 -13.81 9.40 14.53
N PHE A 173 -13.86 8.94 15.78
CA PHE A 173 -14.26 9.76 16.93
C PHE A 173 -13.04 9.99 17.81
N ARG A 174 -12.76 11.25 18.12
CA ARG A 174 -11.61 11.65 18.93
C ARG A 174 -12.04 12.55 20.07
N TRP A 175 -11.55 12.25 21.26
CA TRP A 175 -11.61 13.18 22.38
C TRP A 175 -10.67 14.37 22.13
N ASP A 176 -11.15 15.60 22.27
CA ASP A 176 -10.37 16.81 22.02
C ASP A 176 -9.32 17.12 23.10
N GLY A 177 -9.22 16.28 24.13
CA GLY A 177 -8.35 16.51 25.28
C GLY A 177 -8.98 17.40 26.37
N SER A 178 -10.23 17.87 26.21
CA SER A 178 -10.83 18.86 27.10
C SER A 178 -12.29 18.59 27.49
N SER A 179 -13.23 18.62 26.55
CA SER A 179 -14.67 18.71 26.83
C SER A 179 -15.56 18.07 25.77
N ALA A 180 -15.04 17.76 24.58
CA ALA A 180 -15.86 17.29 23.47
C ALA A 180 -15.25 16.09 22.73
N VAL A 181 -16.13 15.25 22.21
CA VAL A 181 -15.77 14.25 21.20
C VAL A 181 -16.04 14.85 19.83
N LYS A 182 -15.00 14.95 19.01
CA LYS A 182 -15.05 15.40 17.63
C LYS A 182 -15.16 14.20 16.70
N MET A 183 -15.96 14.35 15.66
CA MET A 183 -16.07 13.36 14.59
C MET A 183 -15.26 13.83 13.39
N TYR A 184 -14.50 12.90 12.80
CA TYR A 184 -13.73 13.11 11.58
C TYR A 184 -14.24 12.16 10.51
N LYS A 185 -14.18 12.57 9.25
CA LYS A 185 -14.47 11.73 8.09
C LYS A 185 -13.25 11.63 7.17
N SER A 186 -13.07 10.47 6.56
CA SER A 186 -12.10 10.28 5.48
C SER A 186 -12.48 11.10 4.25
N SER A 187 -11.50 11.67 3.56
CA SER A 187 -11.71 12.45 2.33
C SER A 187 -10.51 12.34 1.39
N ALA A 188 -10.64 12.85 0.16
CA ALA A 188 -9.54 12.89 -0.82
C ALA A 188 -8.34 13.76 -0.37
N SER A 189 -8.48 14.53 0.71
CA SER A 189 -7.38 15.28 1.34
C SER A 189 -7.02 14.75 2.74
N GLY A 190 -7.42 13.51 3.04
CA GLY A 190 -7.24 12.87 4.34
C GLY A 190 -8.36 13.14 5.34
N TRP A 191 -8.07 12.95 6.64
CA TRP A 191 -9.05 13.09 7.72
C TRP A 191 -9.50 14.55 7.92
N THR A 192 -10.80 14.80 7.82
CA THR A 192 -11.41 16.13 7.98
C THR A 192 -12.44 16.13 9.11
N GLU A 193 -12.42 17.14 9.99
CA GLU A 193 -13.40 17.29 11.05
C GLU A 193 -14.80 17.53 10.45
N VAL A 194 -15.81 16.84 10.96
CA VAL A 194 -17.21 17.04 10.58
C VAL A 194 -17.79 18.12 11.49
N ALA A 195 -18.19 19.24 10.90
CA ALA A 195 -18.87 20.34 11.58
C ALA A 195 -20.29 19.97 12.02
#